data_AF-A0A2V1GWM0-F1
#
_entry.id   AF-A0A2V1GWM0-F1
#
_cell.length_a   1.000
_cell.length_b   1.000
_cell.length_c   1.000
_cell.angle_alpha   90.00
_cell.angle_beta   90.00
_cell.angle_gamma   90.00
#
_symmetry.space_group_name_H-M   'P 1'
#
loop_
_entity.id
_entity.type
_entity.pdbx_description
1 polymer ?
#
loop_
_entity_poly.entity_id
_entity_poly.type
_entity_poly.pdbx_seq_one_letter_code
_entity_poly.pdbx_strand_id
1 'polypeptide(L)'
;MKGEISNEQIMKACNTVKANIGIEDSVKIIKKGSSTSLVVTYIDTDFTKTELRQRTVKKCVVELEKKGEEVTIKRPANKKAKEISDRVKTVLIGQNLTKLEESVISLEGFSEAKIRSEFFDFLIRNIKGYSFDNVSSVDVYHQVDELDELSEDDKQDARLAGYINKAALAGQGVLDSQEFNQLHKRGFFICKIIWTVDSLIRFGDKAELEAQFGTPKSCTEFNYAVRGIFNYNERTAMHNVKRRATTHIENNELNSLLKDAAERAHDDIKTKYGA
;
A
#
# COMPACT_ATOMS: atom_id res chain seq x y z
N MET A 1 -13.09 -7.12 2.86
CA MET A 1 -14.13 -7.57 3.81
C MET A 1 -14.77 -8.81 3.23
N LYS A 2 -14.98 -9.86 4.05
CA LYS A 2 -15.68 -11.08 3.63
C LYS A 2 -17.03 -11.16 4.33
N GLY A 3 -18.09 -11.45 3.57
CA GLY A 3 -19.44 -11.64 4.08
C GLY A 3 -20.52 -11.45 3.00
N GLU A 4 -21.72 -11.97 3.25
CA GLU A 4 -22.87 -11.80 2.36
C GLU A 4 -23.32 -10.33 2.33
N ILE A 5 -22.78 -9.55 1.39
CA ILE A 5 -23.20 -8.18 1.11
C ILE A 5 -23.81 -8.10 -0.29
N SER A 6 -25.05 -7.64 -0.41
CA SER A 6 -25.70 -7.40 -1.69
C SER A 6 -25.27 -6.06 -2.31
N ASN A 7 -25.35 -5.95 -3.63
CA ASN A 7 -25.07 -4.68 -4.32
C ASN A 7 -26.04 -3.55 -3.89
N GLU A 8 -27.24 -3.91 -3.42
CA GLU A 8 -28.21 -2.97 -2.89
C GLU A 8 -27.78 -2.43 -1.53
N GLN A 9 -27.22 -3.27 -0.66
CA GLN A 9 -26.64 -2.84 0.63
C GLN A 9 -25.45 -1.90 0.40
N ILE A 10 -24.56 -2.21 -0.56
CA ILE A 10 -23.47 -1.30 -0.94
C ILE A 10 -24.01 0.05 -1.38
N MET A 11 -25.01 0.07 -2.27
CA MET A 11 -25.63 1.31 -2.74
C MET A 11 -26.32 2.08 -1.61
N LYS A 12 -27.04 1.38 -0.72
CA LYS A 12 -27.69 1.98 0.44
C LYS A 12 -26.65 2.61 1.36
N ALA A 13 -25.56 1.92 1.66
CA ALA A 13 -24.47 2.45 2.46
C ALA A 13 -23.83 3.70 1.83
N CYS A 14 -23.56 3.68 0.52
CA CYS A 14 -23.03 4.83 -0.20
C CYS A 14 -23.99 6.03 -0.16
N ASN A 15 -25.29 5.80 -0.31
CA ASN A 15 -26.32 6.84 -0.22
C ASN A 15 -26.43 7.41 1.20
N THR A 16 -26.37 6.57 2.23
CA THR A 16 -26.33 7.02 3.63
C THR A 16 -25.12 7.90 3.89
N VAL A 17 -23.94 7.52 3.40
CA VAL A 17 -22.74 8.36 3.54
C VAL A 17 -22.86 9.68 2.78
N LYS A 18 -23.41 9.67 1.56
CA LYS A 18 -23.69 10.88 0.77
C LYS A 18 -24.65 11.82 1.50
N ALA A 19 -25.70 11.29 2.15
CA ALA A 19 -26.68 12.09 2.89
C ALA A 19 -26.13 12.72 4.17
N ASN A 20 -25.09 12.11 4.76
CA ASN A 20 -24.47 12.55 6.02
C ASN A 20 -23.07 13.17 5.82
N ILE A 21 -22.75 13.61 4.60
CA ILE A 21 -21.49 14.33 4.37
C ILE A 21 -21.64 15.80 4.79
N GLY A 22 -20.55 16.42 5.23
CA GLY A 22 -20.56 17.82 5.68
C GLY A 22 -20.97 18.78 4.55
N ILE A 23 -21.49 19.95 4.94
CA ILE A 23 -22.10 20.94 4.02
C ILE A 23 -21.12 21.42 2.92
N GLU A 24 -19.82 21.47 3.22
CA GLU A 24 -18.80 21.92 2.26
C GLU A 24 -18.36 20.85 1.25
N ASP A 25 -18.73 19.59 1.47
CA ASP A 25 -18.33 18.47 0.61
C ASP A 25 -19.46 18.07 -0.34
N SER A 26 -19.11 17.59 -1.52
CA SER A 26 -20.08 16.98 -2.44
C SER A 26 -19.68 15.57 -2.82
N VAL A 27 -20.67 14.67 -2.88
CA VAL A 27 -20.47 13.26 -3.26
C VAL A 27 -21.30 12.92 -4.48
N LYS A 28 -20.63 12.41 -5.51
CA LYS A 28 -21.26 11.76 -6.66
C LYS A 28 -21.03 10.25 -6.58
N ILE A 29 -22.11 9.48 -6.65
CA ILE A 29 -22.05 8.01 -6.71
C ILE A 29 -22.12 7.60 -8.18
N ILE A 30 -21.20 6.72 -8.60
CA ILE A 30 -21.13 6.17 -9.95
C ILE A 30 -21.17 4.65 -9.82
N LYS A 31 -22.13 4.00 -10.50
CA LYS A 31 -22.21 2.54 -10.55
C LYS A 31 -21.77 2.05 -11.92
N LYS A 32 -20.86 1.08 -11.96
CA LYS A 32 -20.40 0.40 -13.19
C LYS A 32 -20.31 -1.10 -12.92
N GLY A 33 -21.27 -1.88 -13.43
CA GLY A 33 -21.31 -3.32 -13.20
C GLY A 33 -21.40 -3.67 -11.71
N SER A 34 -20.43 -4.42 -11.19
CA SER A 34 -20.27 -4.80 -9.79
C SER A 34 -19.49 -3.78 -8.94
N SER A 35 -19.02 -2.69 -9.55
CA SER A 35 -18.28 -1.62 -8.86
C SER A 35 -19.19 -0.41 -8.58
N THR A 36 -19.04 0.16 -7.38
CA THR A 36 -19.66 1.41 -6.95
C THR A 36 -18.59 2.38 -6.48
N SER A 37 -18.48 3.54 -7.12
CA SER A 37 -17.50 4.58 -6.76
C SER A 37 -18.17 5.80 -6.13
N LEU A 38 -17.65 6.25 -4.99
CA LEU A 38 -17.93 7.56 -4.40
C LEU A 38 -16.85 8.54 -4.84
N VAL A 39 -17.24 9.50 -5.67
CA VAL A 39 -16.41 10.64 -6.05
C VAL A 39 -16.71 11.78 -5.08
N VAL A 40 -15.76 12.08 -4.21
CA VAL A 40 -15.88 13.11 -3.18
C VAL A 40 -15.06 14.33 -3.59
N THR A 41 -15.72 15.48 -3.72
CA THR A 41 -15.07 16.79 -3.88
C THR A 41 -15.14 17.51 -2.54
N TYR A 42 -13.99 17.95 -2.03
CA TYR A 42 -13.86 18.53 -0.70
C TYR A 42 -12.88 19.70 -0.70
N ILE A 43 -12.95 20.54 0.32
CA ILE A 43 -12.00 21.64 0.53
C ILE A 43 -10.91 21.17 1.49
N ASP A 44 -9.67 21.19 1.01
CA ASP A 44 -8.49 20.96 1.83
C ASP A 44 -7.92 22.32 2.27
N THR A 45 -7.71 22.49 3.57
CA THR A 45 -7.23 23.74 4.16
C THR A 45 -5.82 23.56 4.69
N ASP A 46 -4.88 24.29 4.11
CA ASP A 46 -3.45 24.26 4.43
C ASP A 46 -3.04 25.54 5.15
N PHE A 47 -3.09 25.52 6.48
CA PHE A 47 -2.80 26.68 7.33
C PHE A 47 -1.34 27.16 7.27
N THR A 48 -0.45 26.42 6.60
CA THR A 48 0.93 26.88 6.37
C THR A 48 1.03 27.91 5.25
N LYS A 49 -0.05 28.11 4.48
CA LYS A 49 -0.13 29.06 3.37
C LYS A 49 -0.85 30.34 3.77
N THR A 50 -0.62 31.38 2.98
CA THR A 50 -1.36 32.66 3.07
C THR A 50 -2.84 32.44 2.83
N GLU A 51 -3.72 33.22 3.48
CA GLU A 51 -5.19 33.02 3.49
C GLU A 51 -5.80 32.72 2.11
N LEU A 52 -5.39 33.48 1.07
CA LEU A 52 -5.86 33.30 -0.30
C LEU A 52 -5.48 31.94 -0.94
N ARG A 53 -4.47 31.26 -0.40
CA ARG A 53 -3.94 29.97 -0.88
C ARG A 53 -4.20 28.81 0.10
N GLN A 54 -4.83 29.07 1.24
CA GLN A 54 -5.11 28.04 2.25
C GLN A 54 -6.11 27.02 1.74
N ARG A 55 -7.17 27.46 1.05
CA ARG A 55 -8.27 26.58 0.62
C ARG A 55 -8.04 26.09 -0.80
N THR A 56 -7.94 24.78 -0.97
CA THR A 56 -7.84 24.14 -2.28
C THR A 56 -8.95 23.12 -2.45
N VAL A 57 -9.68 23.21 -3.57
CA VAL A 57 -10.67 22.19 -3.94
C VAL A 57 -9.93 20.93 -4.41
N LYS A 58 -10.14 19.82 -3.71
CA LYS A 58 -9.58 18.50 -4.03
C LYS A 58 -10.67 17.50 -4.33
N LYS A 59 -10.29 16.42 -5.01
CA LYS A 59 -11.16 15.31 -5.35
C LYS A 59 -10.49 13.99 -4.99
N CYS A 60 -11.25 13.09 -4.36
CA CYS A 60 -10.83 11.70 -4.16
C CYS A 60 -11.93 10.74 -4.59
N VAL A 61 -11.53 9.52 -4.95
CA VAL A 61 -12.44 8.46 -5.36
C VAL A 61 -12.27 7.28 -4.42
N VAL A 62 -13.36 6.83 -3.81
CA VAL A 62 -13.43 5.59 -3.02
C VAL A 62 -14.25 4.60 -3.84
N GLU A 63 -13.68 3.47 -4.18
CA GLU A 63 -14.32 2.46 -5.03
C GLU A 63 -14.59 1.19 -4.22
N LEU A 64 -15.82 0.68 -4.30
CA LEU A 64 -16.24 -0.59 -3.72
C LEU A 64 -16.47 -1.58 -4.84
N GLU A 65 -15.71 -2.66 -4.85
CA GLU A 65 -15.80 -3.74 -5.83
C GLU A 65 -16.26 -5.02 -5.14
N LYS A 66 -17.38 -5.59 -5.61
CA LYS A 66 -17.87 -6.88 -5.14
C LYS A 66 -17.40 -8.00 -6.07
N LYS A 67 -16.75 -9.03 -5.49
CA LYS A 67 -16.38 -10.29 -6.15
C LYS A 67 -16.86 -11.46 -5.27
N GLY A 68 -17.95 -12.12 -5.66
CA GLY A 68 -18.55 -13.19 -4.85
C GLY A 68 -19.01 -12.67 -3.47
N GLU A 69 -18.48 -13.26 -2.40
CA GLU A 69 -18.71 -12.85 -1.01
C GLU A 69 -17.67 -11.83 -0.49
N GLU A 70 -16.72 -11.42 -1.34
CA GLU A 70 -15.72 -10.44 -0.97
C GLU A 70 -16.12 -9.04 -1.47
N VAL A 71 -16.02 -8.06 -0.57
CA VAL A 71 -16.08 -6.64 -0.90
C VAL A 71 -14.73 -6.01 -0.64
N THR A 72 -14.12 -5.48 -1.70
CA THR A 72 -12.86 -4.74 -1.65
C THR A 72 -13.15 -3.24 -1.72
N ILE A 73 -12.60 -2.46 -0.79
CA ILE A 73 -12.67 -0.99 -0.82
C ILE A 73 -11.30 -0.45 -1.26
N LYS A 74 -11.23 0.12 -2.46
CA LYS A 74 -10.04 0.79 -2.99
C LYS A 74 -10.15 2.29 -2.74
N ARG A 75 -9.08 2.90 -2.24
CA ARG A 75 -9.02 4.34 -1.99
C ARG A 75 -7.59 4.88 -2.11
N PRO A 76 -7.41 6.16 -2.45
CA PRO A 76 -6.12 6.81 -2.30
C PRO A 76 -5.71 6.89 -0.82
N ALA A 77 -4.40 6.92 -0.57
CA ALA A 77 -3.82 7.08 0.76
C ALA A 77 -3.87 8.54 1.25
N ASN A 78 -5.08 9.10 1.41
CA ASN A 78 -5.27 10.41 2.01
C ASN A 78 -6.35 10.39 3.10
N LYS A 79 -6.29 11.38 4.00
CA LYS A 79 -7.15 11.47 5.19
C LYS A 79 -8.63 11.44 4.84
N LYS A 80 -9.05 12.19 3.81
CA LYS A 80 -10.46 12.28 3.42
C LYS A 80 -10.99 10.96 2.87
N ALA A 81 -10.23 10.30 2.01
CA ALA A 81 -10.63 9.01 1.45
C ALA A 81 -10.70 7.92 2.52
N LYS A 82 -9.80 7.96 3.53
CA LYS A 82 -9.87 7.10 4.73
C LYS A 82 -11.14 7.36 5.54
N GLU A 83 -11.42 8.62 5.87
CA GLU A 83 -12.64 9.01 6.59
C GLU A 83 -13.91 8.51 5.88
N ILE A 84 -13.98 8.67 4.56
CA ILE A 84 -15.13 8.23 3.77
C ILE A 84 -15.22 6.70 3.72
N SER A 85 -14.11 5.98 3.55
CA SER A 85 -14.15 4.51 3.58
C SER A 85 -14.59 3.99 4.94
N ASP A 86 -14.14 4.61 6.03
CA ASP A 86 -14.46 4.20 7.39
C ASP A 86 -15.95 4.43 7.68
N ARG A 87 -16.52 5.55 7.20
CA ARG A 87 -17.96 5.81 7.27
C ARG A 87 -18.76 4.76 6.47
N VAL A 88 -18.36 4.45 5.24
CA VAL A 88 -19.06 3.43 4.42
C VAL A 88 -19.00 2.07 5.12
N LYS A 89 -17.84 1.70 5.67
CA LYS A 89 -17.64 0.47 6.43
C LYS A 89 -18.54 0.40 7.66
N THR A 90 -18.59 1.45 8.48
CA THR A 90 -19.46 1.53 9.66
C THR A 90 -20.93 1.35 9.29
N VAL A 91 -21.37 1.97 8.19
CA VAL A 91 -22.75 1.81 7.71
C VAL A 91 -23.00 0.38 7.22
N LEU A 92 -22.06 -0.25 6.51
CA LEU A 92 -22.19 -1.64 6.07
C LEU A 92 -22.26 -2.62 7.25
N ILE A 93 -21.41 -2.45 8.26
CA ILE A 93 -21.45 -3.25 9.49
C ILE A 93 -22.77 -3.03 10.24
N GLY A 94 -23.25 -1.79 10.32
CA GLY A 94 -24.55 -1.50 10.94
C GLY A 94 -25.77 -2.05 10.17
N GLN A 95 -25.63 -2.34 8.86
CA GLN A 95 -26.69 -2.93 8.04
C GLN A 95 -26.75 -4.45 8.11
N ASN A 96 -25.62 -5.11 8.40
CA ASN A 96 -25.51 -6.57 8.50
C ASN A 96 -25.32 -6.98 9.96
N LEU A 97 -26.33 -7.63 10.56
CA LEU A 97 -26.23 -8.28 11.88
C LEU A 97 -25.30 -9.51 11.89
N THR A 98 -24.71 -9.88 10.74
CA THR A 98 -23.75 -10.98 10.57
C THR A 98 -22.31 -10.48 10.43
N LYS A 99 -21.40 -11.26 11.02
CA LYS A 99 -19.97 -10.97 11.27
C LYS A 99 -19.22 -10.68 9.95
N LEU A 100 -19.10 -9.41 9.58
CA LEU A 100 -18.21 -8.96 8.52
C LEU A 100 -16.77 -9.05 9.02
N GLU A 101 -15.99 -9.98 8.47
CA GLU A 101 -14.58 -10.08 8.80
C GLU A 101 -13.77 -9.11 7.94
N GLU A 102 -13.10 -8.20 8.63
CA GLU A 102 -12.12 -7.32 8.02
C GLU A 102 -10.77 -8.03 7.94
N SER A 103 -10.20 -8.06 6.74
CA SER A 103 -8.81 -8.45 6.54
C SER A 103 -8.01 -7.19 6.22
N VAL A 104 -7.07 -6.85 7.09
CA VAL A 104 -6.09 -5.78 6.89
C VAL A 104 -4.70 -6.39 6.96
N ILE A 105 -3.85 -6.03 6.00
CA ILE A 105 -2.43 -6.39 6.03
C ILE A 105 -1.74 -5.47 7.05
N SER A 106 -1.35 -6.06 8.17
CA SER A 106 -0.60 -5.43 9.27
C SER A 106 0.45 -6.39 9.77
N LEU A 107 1.65 -5.89 10.05
CA LEU A 107 2.70 -6.66 10.70
C LEU A 107 2.92 -6.24 12.17
N GLU A 108 1.94 -5.57 12.78
CA GLU A 108 2.02 -5.09 14.16
C GLU A 108 2.29 -6.22 15.17
N GLY A 109 1.74 -7.42 14.93
CA GLY A 109 2.00 -8.61 15.74
C GLY A 109 3.38 -9.24 15.56
N PHE A 110 4.18 -8.77 14.60
CA PHE A 110 5.52 -9.28 14.35
C PHE A 110 6.56 -8.21 14.70
N SER A 111 7.26 -8.38 15.81
CA SER A 111 8.28 -7.42 16.29
C SER A 111 9.64 -7.61 15.61
N GLU A 112 9.95 -8.82 15.14
CA GLU A 112 11.26 -9.12 14.56
C GLU A 112 11.47 -8.42 13.20
N ALA A 113 12.57 -7.66 13.09
CA ALA A 113 12.94 -6.93 11.88
C ALA A 113 13.06 -7.84 10.65
N LYS A 114 13.58 -9.06 10.84
CA LYS A 114 13.74 -10.05 9.77
C LYS A 114 12.39 -10.47 9.18
N ILE A 115 11.40 -10.76 10.03
CA ILE A 115 10.05 -11.16 9.60
C ILE A 115 9.40 -10.02 8.80
N ARG A 116 9.55 -8.77 9.27
CA ARG A 116 9.03 -7.58 8.58
C ARG A 116 9.62 -7.40 7.18
N SER A 117 10.91 -7.65 7.00
CA SER A 117 11.55 -7.62 5.68
C SER A 117 11.17 -8.82 4.80
N GLU A 118 10.99 -10.01 5.39
CA GLU A 118 10.59 -11.22 4.65
C GLU A 118 9.24 -11.06 3.95
N PHE A 119 8.29 -10.34 4.56
CA PHE A 119 7.04 -9.98 3.91
C PHE A 119 7.27 -9.29 2.54
N PHE A 120 8.21 -8.34 2.47
CA PHE A 120 8.51 -7.63 1.22
C PHE A 120 9.26 -8.53 0.23
N ASP A 121 10.20 -9.36 0.70
CA ASP A 121 10.91 -10.30 -0.18
C ASP A 121 9.95 -11.31 -0.83
N PHE A 122 8.98 -11.82 -0.06
CA PHE A 122 7.90 -12.65 -0.61
C PHE A 122 7.06 -11.87 -1.61
N LEU A 123 6.58 -10.67 -1.24
CA LEU A 123 5.70 -9.85 -2.08
C LEU A 123 6.30 -9.58 -3.46
N ILE A 124 7.56 -9.11 -3.53
CA ILE A 124 8.17 -8.67 -4.80
C ILE A 124 8.45 -9.84 -5.76
N ARG A 125 8.58 -11.07 -5.24
CA ARG A 125 8.90 -12.28 -6.01
C ARG A 125 7.66 -13.07 -6.43
N ASN A 126 6.51 -12.83 -5.81
CA ASN A 126 5.32 -13.68 -5.95
C ASN A 126 4.13 -12.95 -6.62
N ILE A 127 4.40 -12.12 -7.62
CA ILE A 127 3.35 -11.49 -8.45
C ILE A 127 3.01 -12.41 -9.63
N LYS A 128 1.77 -12.91 -9.65
CA LYS A 128 1.32 -13.85 -10.68
C LYS A 128 1.45 -13.25 -12.08
N GLY A 129 2.08 -14.00 -13.00
CA GLY A 129 2.27 -13.57 -14.39
C GLY A 129 3.49 -12.69 -14.63
N TYR A 130 4.28 -12.42 -13.60
CA TYR A 130 5.45 -11.56 -13.66
C TYR A 130 6.66 -12.22 -12.97
N SER A 131 7.87 -11.90 -13.42
CA SER A 131 9.12 -12.23 -12.75
C SER A 131 9.73 -10.98 -12.12
N PHE A 132 10.32 -11.14 -10.93
CA PHE A 132 11.13 -10.10 -10.30
C PHE A 132 12.31 -9.71 -11.20
N ASP A 133 12.55 -8.41 -11.36
CA ASP A 133 13.66 -7.86 -12.14
C ASP A 133 14.68 -7.16 -11.24
N ASN A 134 14.29 -6.07 -10.58
CA ASN A 134 15.21 -5.27 -9.78
C ASN A 134 14.50 -4.46 -8.69
N VAL A 135 15.21 -4.16 -7.59
CA VAL A 135 14.79 -3.14 -6.62
C VAL A 135 15.56 -1.85 -6.88
N SER A 136 14.81 -0.77 -7.13
CA SER A 136 15.38 0.55 -7.41
C SER A 136 15.49 1.43 -6.16
N SER A 137 14.66 1.18 -5.15
CA SER A 137 14.69 1.93 -3.89
C SER A 137 14.08 1.14 -2.75
N VAL A 138 14.67 1.29 -1.56
CA VAL A 138 14.16 0.75 -0.31
C VAL A 138 14.28 1.80 0.80
N ASP A 139 13.21 1.99 1.57
CA ASP A 139 13.32 2.66 2.87
C ASP A 139 13.33 1.58 3.94
N VAL A 140 14.24 1.73 4.89
CA VAL A 140 14.34 0.88 6.06
C VAL A 140 14.12 1.69 7.33
N TYR A 141 13.56 1.04 8.35
CA TYR A 141 13.26 1.63 9.64
C TYR A 141 13.85 0.79 10.76
N HIS A 142 14.30 1.43 11.83
CA HIS A 142 14.72 0.78 13.05
C HIS A 142 13.97 1.40 14.22
N GLN A 143 13.43 0.55 15.09
CA GLN A 143 12.81 1.00 16.32
C GLN A 143 13.91 1.06 17.39
N VAL A 144 14.35 2.28 17.70
CA VAL A 144 15.18 2.52 18.88
C VAL A 144 14.24 2.50 20.07
N ASP A 145 14.17 1.37 20.76
CA ASP A 145 13.65 1.36 22.13
C ASP A 145 14.64 2.15 23.01
N GLU A 146 14.12 2.83 24.04
CA GLU A 146 14.88 3.77 24.88
C GLU A 146 16.26 3.18 25.27
N LEU A 147 17.32 3.93 24.96
CA LEU A 147 18.75 3.54 25.02
C LEU A 147 19.28 3.14 26.42
N ASP A 148 18.41 2.90 27.39
CA ASP A 148 18.74 2.78 28.81
C ASP A 148 19.23 1.37 29.23
N GLU A 149 19.23 0.37 28.33
CA GLU A 149 19.62 -1.02 28.68
C GLU A 149 20.80 -1.61 27.86
N LEU A 150 21.66 -0.79 27.23
CA LEU A 150 22.85 -1.31 26.52
C LEU A 150 24.13 -1.29 27.39
N SER A 151 24.83 -2.44 27.41
CA SER A 151 26.13 -2.61 28.09
C SER A 151 27.24 -1.75 27.46
N GLU A 152 28.26 -1.35 28.23
CA GLU A 152 29.36 -0.47 27.76
C GLU A 152 30.14 -1.01 26.56
N ASP A 153 30.23 -2.34 26.39
CA ASP A 153 30.98 -2.99 25.31
C ASP A 153 30.25 -2.97 23.95
N ASP A 154 28.92 -2.85 23.94
CA ASP A 154 28.11 -2.77 22.70
C ASP A 154 28.06 -1.34 22.12
N LYS A 155 28.60 -0.35 22.83
CA LYS A 155 28.40 1.08 22.54
C LYS A 155 29.11 1.60 21.31
N GLN A 156 30.03 0.87 20.69
CA GLN A 156 30.78 1.41 19.54
C GLN A 156 30.07 1.17 18.20
N ASP A 157 29.43 0.01 18.01
CA ASP A 157 28.57 -0.28 16.85
C ASP A 157 27.11 0.14 17.05
N ALA A 158 26.61 0.16 18.30
CA ALA A 158 25.26 0.62 18.63
C ALA A 158 25.06 2.14 18.47
N ARG A 159 26.15 2.94 18.43
CA ARG A 159 26.07 4.39 18.30
C ARG A 159 25.43 4.86 16.99
N LEU A 160 25.56 4.14 15.87
CA LEU A 160 24.89 4.56 14.64
C LEU A 160 23.38 4.23 14.64
N ALA A 161 23.01 3.10 15.25
CA ALA A 161 21.63 2.63 15.36
C ALA A 161 20.81 3.49 16.35
N GLY A 162 21.43 4.01 17.41
CA GLY A 162 20.78 4.89 18.40
C GLY A 162 20.37 6.27 17.89
N TYR A 163 20.88 6.73 16.73
CA TYR A 163 20.54 8.05 16.16
C TYR A 163 19.70 7.99 14.89
N ILE A 164 19.68 6.85 14.18
CA ILE A 164 19.04 6.73 12.87
C ILE A 164 17.83 5.80 12.98
N ASN A 165 16.64 6.38 12.97
CA ASN A 165 15.38 5.61 12.94
C ASN A 165 14.95 5.21 11.53
N LYS A 166 15.43 5.92 10.51
CA LYS A 166 15.04 5.70 9.11
C LYS A 166 16.20 5.98 8.16
N ALA A 167 16.39 5.10 7.18
CA ALA A 167 17.31 5.32 6.07
C ALA A 167 16.60 5.01 4.74
N ALA A 168 16.98 5.72 3.69
CA ALA A 168 16.49 5.50 2.33
C ALA A 168 17.68 5.21 1.42
N LEU A 169 17.60 4.12 0.66
CA LEU A 169 18.61 3.69 -0.29
C LEU A 169 17.99 3.65 -1.68
N ALA A 170 18.74 4.11 -2.69
CA ALA A 170 18.31 4.12 -4.07
C ALA A 170 19.49 3.78 -4.98
N GLY A 171 19.23 2.98 -6.01
CA GLY A 171 20.27 2.44 -6.90
C GLY A 171 19.77 1.23 -7.67
N GLN A 172 20.65 0.60 -8.43
CA GLN A 172 20.36 -0.69 -9.06
C GLN A 172 20.77 -1.81 -8.12
N GLY A 173 19.91 -2.80 -7.89
CA GLY A 173 20.21 -3.95 -7.04
C GLY A 173 20.34 -3.60 -5.56
N VAL A 174 19.55 -2.65 -5.05
CA VAL A 174 19.74 -2.11 -3.68
C VAL A 174 19.67 -3.19 -2.60
N LEU A 175 18.84 -4.22 -2.78
CA LEU A 175 18.74 -5.34 -1.82
C LEU A 175 20.03 -6.16 -1.71
N ASP A 176 20.89 -6.14 -2.73
CA ASP A 176 22.15 -6.87 -2.76
C ASP A 176 23.33 -5.99 -2.31
N SER A 177 23.09 -4.70 -2.05
CA SER A 177 24.13 -3.75 -1.65
C SER A 177 24.73 -4.06 -0.27
N GLN A 178 26.00 -3.71 -0.09
CA GLN A 178 26.67 -3.86 1.21
C GLN A 178 25.99 -2.99 2.28
N GLU A 179 25.55 -1.80 1.90
CA GLU A 179 24.91 -0.80 2.75
C GLU A 179 23.57 -1.31 3.30
N PHE A 180 22.72 -1.87 2.43
CA PHE A 180 21.46 -2.48 2.85
C PHE A 180 21.70 -3.64 3.83
N ASN A 181 22.63 -4.54 3.50
CA ASN A 181 22.96 -5.68 4.34
C ASN A 181 23.50 -5.26 5.72
N GLN A 182 24.28 -4.19 5.81
CA GLN A 182 24.76 -3.64 7.09
C GLN A 182 23.62 -3.07 7.94
N LEU A 183 22.69 -2.34 7.33
CA LEU A 183 21.50 -1.83 8.04
C LEU A 183 20.63 -2.99 8.54
N HIS A 184 20.38 -4.00 7.70
CA HIS A 184 19.57 -5.16 8.08
C HIS A 184 20.20 -5.95 9.24
N LYS A 185 21.53 -6.11 9.26
CA LYS A 185 22.27 -6.71 10.39
C LYS A 185 22.14 -5.92 11.69
N ARG A 186 21.91 -4.61 11.60
CA ARG A 186 21.69 -3.70 12.74
C ARG A 186 20.23 -3.62 13.18
N GLY A 187 19.36 -4.50 12.68
CA GLY A 187 17.96 -4.55 13.07
C GLY A 187 17.06 -3.54 12.34
N PHE A 188 17.51 -2.98 11.23
CA PHE A 188 16.63 -2.24 10.34
C PHE A 188 15.78 -3.20 9.51
N PHE A 189 14.51 -2.88 9.32
CA PHE A 189 13.58 -3.63 8.47
C PHE A 189 13.01 -2.77 7.35
N ILE A 190 12.60 -3.40 6.26
CA ILE A 190 11.99 -2.71 5.12
C ILE A 190 10.64 -2.12 5.55
N CYS A 191 10.42 -0.84 5.27
CA CYS A 191 9.12 -0.17 5.44
C CYS A 191 8.53 0.37 4.14
N LYS A 192 9.36 0.49 3.08
CA LYS A 192 8.97 0.85 1.72
C LYS A 192 9.89 0.16 0.73
N ILE A 193 9.34 -0.28 -0.40
CA ILE A 193 10.12 -0.83 -1.51
C ILE A 193 9.54 -0.39 -2.84
N ILE A 194 10.43 -0.07 -3.78
CA ILE A 194 10.11 0.23 -5.19
C ILE A 194 10.90 -0.74 -6.05
N TRP A 195 10.21 -1.48 -6.90
CA TRP A 195 10.82 -2.53 -7.71
C TRP A 195 10.20 -2.60 -9.10
N THR A 196 10.91 -3.27 -10.00
CA THR A 196 10.45 -3.59 -11.34
C THR A 196 10.16 -5.07 -11.47
N VAL A 197 9.19 -5.38 -12.33
CA VAL A 197 8.85 -6.75 -12.72
C VAL A 197 8.70 -6.86 -14.22
N ASP A 198 9.16 -7.97 -14.77
CA ASP A 198 9.02 -8.32 -16.18
C ASP A 198 7.80 -9.21 -16.40
N SER A 199 7.00 -8.90 -17.43
CA SER A 199 5.88 -9.76 -17.82
C SER A 199 6.40 -11.10 -18.34
N LEU A 200 5.78 -12.19 -17.91
CA LEU A 200 6.08 -13.53 -18.44
C LEU A 200 5.52 -13.74 -19.85
N ILE A 201 4.68 -12.82 -20.35
CA ILE A 201 4.22 -12.82 -21.72
C ILE A 201 5.39 -12.43 -22.63
N ARG A 202 5.59 -13.18 -23.71
CA ARG A 202 6.62 -12.87 -24.71
C ARG A 202 6.40 -11.45 -25.24
N PHE A 203 7.47 -10.64 -25.24
CA PHE A 203 7.43 -9.23 -25.65
C PHE A 203 6.52 -8.35 -24.77
N GLY A 204 6.28 -8.80 -23.53
CA GLY A 204 5.47 -8.05 -22.57
C GLY A 204 6.23 -6.87 -21.97
N ASP A 205 5.46 -5.86 -21.57
CA ASP A 205 5.98 -4.68 -20.89
C ASP A 205 6.51 -4.99 -19.49
N LYS A 206 7.42 -4.15 -19.00
CA LYS A 206 7.92 -4.14 -17.62
C LYS A 206 7.12 -3.14 -16.79
N ALA A 207 6.83 -3.45 -15.53
CA ALA A 207 6.08 -2.57 -14.64
C ALA A 207 6.93 -2.12 -13.45
N GLU A 208 6.80 -0.86 -13.04
CA GLU A 208 7.35 -0.34 -11.78
C GLU A 208 6.26 -0.31 -10.71
N LEU A 209 6.54 -0.92 -9.57
CA LEU A 209 5.59 -1.11 -8.47
C LEU A 209 6.16 -0.54 -7.18
N GLU A 210 5.28 -0.22 -6.24
CA GLU A 210 5.61 0.29 -4.92
C GLU A 210 4.71 -0.32 -3.87
N ALA A 211 5.29 -0.59 -2.70
CA ALA A 211 4.57 -1.02 -1.51
C ALA A 211 5.25 -0.41 -0.28
N GLN A 212 4.46 -0.02 0.72
CA GLN A 212 4.96 0.56 1.95
C GLN A 212 3.96 0.44 3.11
N PHE A 213 4.46 0.57 4.33
CA PHE A 213 3.65 0.80 5.51
C PHE A 213 3.55 2.31 5.79
N GLY A 214 2.32 2.82 5.91
CA GLY A 214 2.07 4.24 6.24
C GLY A 214 2.58 4.61 7.62
N THR A 215 2.57 3.66 8.56
CA THR A 215 3.20 3.81 9.89
C THR A 215 4.33 2.80 10.04
N PRO A 216 5.59 3.17 9.73
CA PRO A 216 6.74 2.26 9.78
C PRO A 216 6.97 1.62 11.15
N LYS A 217 6.77 2.35 12.25
CA LYS A 217 7.02 1.86 13.62
C LYS A 217 6.20 0.59 13.93
N SER A 218 4.90 0.65 13.68
CA SER A 218 3.94 -0.44 13.93
C SER A 218 3.72 -1.35 12.72
N CYS A 219 4.31 -1.04 11.55
CA CYS A 219 4.02 -1.73 10.29
C CYS A 219 2.51 -1.84 9.99
N THR A 220 1.79 -0.73 10.20
CA THR A 220 0.36 -0.60 9.89
C THR A 220 0.15 0.31 8.68
N GLU A 221 -1.09 0.37 8.19
CA GLU A 221 -1.48 1.18 7.03
C GLU A 221 -0.74 0.79 5.74
N PHE A 222 -0.67 -0.53 5.49
CA PHE A 222 -0.11 -1.05 4.25
C PHE A 222 -0.80 -0.44 3.02
N ASN A 223 -0.01 0.01 2.07
CA ASN A 223 -0.48 0.56 0.80
C ASN A 223 0.51 0.23 -0.32
N TYR A 224 0.00 0.24 -1.55
CA TYR A 224 0.74 -0.11 -2.74
C TYR A 224 0.26 0.71 -3.94
N ALA A 225 1.11 0.81 -4.96
CA ALA A 225 0.82 1.55 -6.17
C ALA A 225 1.57 0.99 -7.38
N VAL A 226 0.98 1.17 -8.56
CA VAL A 226 1.66 1.00 -9.85
C VAL A 226 2.20 2.35 -10.28
N ARG A 227 3.52 2.47 -10.40
CA ARG A 227 4.21 3.74 -10.67
C ARG A 227 4.35 4.04 -12.16
N GLY A 228 4.31 3.01 -13.00
CA GLY A 228 4.32 3.15 -14.45
C GLY A 228 4.75 1.89 -15.19
N ILE A 229 4.78 1.99 -16.51
CA ILE A 229 5.09 0.89 -17.42
C ILE A 229 6.26 1.29 -18.32
N PHE A 230 7.23 0.39 -18.48
CA PHE A 230 8.29 0.49 -19.47
C PHE A 230 7.93 -0.41 -20.65
N ASN A 231 7.61 0.21 -21.79
CA ASN A 231 7.20 -0.56 -22.96
C ASN A 231 8.33 -1.41 -23.51
N TYR A 232 8.01 -2.63 -23.91
CA TYR A 232 8.94 -3.45 -24.69
C TYR A 232 9.09 -2.88 -26.10
N ASN A 233 10.34 -2.81 -26.58
CA ASN A 233 10.67 -2.37 -27.93
C ASN A 233 11.21 -3.56 -28.74
N GLU A 234 10.40 -4.04 -29.67
CA GLU A 234 10.74 -5.19 -30.53
C GLU A 234 11.98 -4.94 -31.39
N ARG A 235 12.25 -3.70 -31.80
CA ARG A 235 13.39 -3.37 -32.66
C ARG A 235 14.73 -3.49 -31.94
N THR A 236 14.76 -3.15 -30.65
CA THR A 236 15.97 -3.22 -29.83
C THR A 236 16.00 -4.45 -28.94
N ALA A 237 14.91 -5.23 -28.88
CA ALA A 237 14.70 -6.33 -27.95
C ALA A 237 14.94 -5.95 -26.47
N MET A 238 14.57 -4.72 -26.10
CA MET A 238 14.77 -4.15 -24.76
C MET A 238 13.56 -3.31 -24.34
N HIS A 239 13.36 -3.11 -23.04
CA HIS A 239 12.37 -2.13 -22.55
C HIS A 239 12.91 -0.70 -22.66
N ASN A 240 11.98 0.24 -22.88
CA ASN A 240 12.30 1.66 -22.87
C ASN A 240 12.87 2.09 -21.51
N VAL A 241 13.80 3.05 -21.52
CA VAL A 241 14.38 3.62 -20.28
C VAL A 241 13.37 4.51 -19.53
N LYS A 242 12.48 5.19 -20.26
CA LYS A 242 11.45 6.03 -19.66
C LYS A 242 10.15 5.25 -19.51
N ARG A 243 9.57 5.32 -18.31
CA ARG A 243 8.23 4.79 -18.06
C ARG A 243 7.14 5.74 -18.58
N ARG A 244 6.02 5.18 -19.01
CA ARG A 244 4.75 5.87 -19.25
C ARG A 244 3.80 5.66 -18.07
N ALA A 245 2.76 6.49 -18.02
CA ALA A 245 1.63 6.24 -17.14
C ALA A 245 0.90 4.95 -17.56
N THR A 246 0.32 4.27 -16.57
CA THR A 246 -0.60 3.16 -16.78
C THR A 246 -1.92 3.67 -17.36
N THR A 247 -2.52 2.89 -18.25
CA THR A 247 -3.95 2.99 -18.55
C THR A 247 -4.78 2.58 -17.33
N HIS A 248 -6.07 2.90 -17.33
CA HIS A 248 -6.96 2.51 -16.23
C HIS A 248 -7.07 0.98 -16.08
N ILE A 249 -7.08 0.25 -17.20
CA ILE A 249 -7.17 -1.21 -17.22
C ILE A 249 -5.91 -1.83 -16.61
N GLU A 250 -4.72 -1.46 -17.11
CA GLU A 250 -3.44 -1.93 -16.59
C GLU A 250 -3.29 -1.64 -15.09
N ASN A 251 -3.64 -0.42 -14.68
CA ASN A 251 -3.57 -0.04 -13.27
C ASN A 251 -4.49 -0.91 -12.41
N ASN A 252 -5.70 -1.20 -12.86
CA ASN A 252 -6.64 -2.04 -12.10
C ASN A 252 -6.17 -3.49 -12.02
N GLU A 253 -5.68 -4.05 -13.13
CA GLU A 253 -5.17 -5.41 -13.21
C GLU A 253 -3.94 -5.60 -12.32
N LEU A 254 -2.92 -4.76 -12.48
CA LEU A 254 -1.69 -4.82 -11.68
C LEU A 254 -1.96 -4.58 -10.20
N ASN A 255 -2.83 -3.62 -9.83
CA ASN A 255 -3.20 -3.43 -8.42
C ASN A 255 -3.96 -4.62 -7.84
N SER A 256 -4.74 -5.36 -8.65
CA SER A 256 -5.35 -6.62 -8.19
C SER A 256 -4.28 -7.68 -7.93
N LEU A 257 -3.31 -7.83 -8.84
CA LEU A 257 -2.22 -8.80 -8.68
C LEU A 257 -1.32 -8.47 -7.48
N LEU A 258 -1.03 -7.19 -7.26
CA LEU A 258 -0.31 -6.67 -6.09
C LEU A 258 -1.06 -6.96 -4.79
N LYS A 259 -2.37 -6.71 -4.76
CA LYS A 259 -3.24 -7.05 -3.62
C LYS A 259 -3.11 -8.53 -3.28
N ASP A 260 -3.34 -9.39 -4.27
CA ASP A 260 -3.34 -10.84 -4.06
C ASP A 260 -1.95 -11.34 -3.62
N ALA A 261 -0.87 -10.75 -4.15
CA ALA A 261 0.50 -11.08 -3.73
C ALA A 261 0.79 -10.64 -2.28
N ALA A 262 0.29 -9.47 -1.87
CA ALA A 262 0.45 -8.97 -0.51
C ALA A 262 -0.36 -9.80 0.51
N GLU A 263 -1.56 -10.25 0.13
CA GLU A 263 -2.35 -11.17 0.95
C GLU A 263 -1.62 -12.51 1.13
N ARG A 264 -1.08 -13.09 0.05
CA ARG A 264 -0.25 -14.31 0.14
C ARG A 264 0.99 -14.12 1.00
N ALA A 265 1.67 -12.98 0.89
CA ALA A 265 2.82 -12.66 1.72
C ALA A 265 2.43 -12.58 3.21
N HIS A 266 1.28 -11.98 3.53
CA HIS A 266 0.78 -11.90 4.90
C HIS A 266 0.42 -13.28 5.46
N ASP A 267 -0.27 -14.10 4.67
CA ASP A 267 -0.66 -15.45 5.06
C ASP A 267 0.55 -16.38 5.23
N ASP A 268 1.58 -16.23 4.38
CA ASP A 268 2.85 -16.96 4.51
C ASP A 268 3.57 -16.63 5.83
N ILE A 269 3.69 -15.34 6.16
CA ILE A 269 4.28 -14.89 7.43
C ILE A 269 3.48 -15.42 8.63
N LYS A 270 2.15 -15.33 8.61
CA LYS A 270 1.29 -15.89 9.66
C LYS A 270 1.47 -17.39 9.82
N THR A 271 1.55 -18.12 8.72
CA THR A 271 1.69 -19.58 8.74
C THR A 271 3.06 -20.01 9.27
N LYS A 272 4.13 -19.30 8.89
CA LYS A 272 5.50 -19.63 9.30
C LYS A 272 5.79 -19.27 10.76
N TYR A 273 5.35 -18.10 11.21
CA TYR A 273 5.79 -17.52 12.47
C TYR A 273 4.73 -17.53 13.57
N GLY A 274 3.47 -17.77 13.22
CA GLY A 274 2.35 -17.66 14.15
C GLY A 274 2.08 -16.21 14.55
N ALA A 275 0.81 -15.85 14.66
CA ALA A 275 0.35 -14.61 15.29
C ALA A 275 -0.91 -14.89 16.10
#